data_AF-A0A534FW94-F1
#
_entry.id   AF-A0A534FW94-F1
#
_cell.length_a   1.000
_cell.length_b   1.000
_cell.length_c   1.000
_cell.angle_alpha   90.00
_cell.angle_beta   90.00
_cell.angle_gamma   90.00
#
_symmetry.space_group_name_H-M   'P 1'
#
loop_
_entity.id
_entity.type
_entity.pdbx_description
1 polymer ?
#
loop_
_entity_poly.entity_id
_entity_poly.type
_entity_poly.pdbx_seq_one_letter_code
_entity_poly.pdbx_strand_id
1 'polypeptide(L)'
;SATVTWNVAFWVGLCQILAPVFPGASRSGCTIFAAMLAGLTLRPAATEFAFLVGIPTMFAATGYELLKVRGRSAGEDWQALIIGFAVSLVVAFIAVKWLLRYVQSHRFTIFAWYRIVLGSILLALLMQGALR
;
A
#
# COMPACT_ATOMS: atom_id res chain seq x y z
N SER A 1 22.22 0.69 -6.75
CA SER A 1 22.53 -0.54 -6.01
C SER A 1 21.33 -1.48 -6.07
N ALA A 2 21.57 -2.80 -6.14
CA ALA A 2 20.55 -3.84 -5.99
C ALA A 2 20.49 -4.41 -4.56
N THR A 3 21.53 -4.15 -3.75
CA THR A 3 21.71 -4.77 -2.45
C THR A 3 20.90 -4.04 -1.39
N VAL A 4 20.07 -4.78 -0.67
CA VAL A 4 19.37 -4.29 0.51
C VAL A 4 20.37 -4.17 1.66
N THR A 5 20.56 -2.96 2.18
CA THR A 5 21.41 -2.69 3.34
C THR A 5 20.56 -2.47 4.59
N TRP A 6 21.17 -2.54 5.77
CA TRP A 6 20.48 -2.23 7.04
C TRP A 6 19.93 -0.80 7.07
N ASN A 7 20.61 0.16 6.45
CA ASN A 7 20.11 1.52 6.30
C ASN A 7 18.79 1.55 5.51
N VAL A 8 18.70 0.80 4.40
CA VAL A 8 17.46 0.67 3.61
C VAL A 8 16.35 0.04 4.44
N ALA A 9 16.63 -1.06 5.14
CA ALA A 9 15.65 -1.74 5.97
C ALA A 9 15.09 -0.85 7.10
N PHE A 10 15.97 -0.10 7.77
CA PHE A 10 15.59 0.84 8.83
C PHE A 10 14.64 1.92 8.32
N TRP A 11 14.98 2.62 7.23
CA TRP A 11 14.14 3.69 6.67
C TRP A 11 12.80 3.17 6.13
N VAL A 12 12.81 1.98 5.52
CA VAL A 12 11.56 1.33 5.07
C VAL A 12 10.66 1.00 6.26
N GLY A 13 11.20 0.43 7.34
CA GLY A 13 10.44 0.14 8.55
C GLY A 13 9.85 1.40 9.19
N LEU A 14 10.66 2.46 9.31
CA LEU A 14 10.18 3.75 9.83
C LEU A 14 9.04 4.32 8.97
N CYS A 15 9.18 4.31 7.64
CA CYS A 15 8.12 4.77 6.75
C CYS A 15 6.87 3.90 6.78
N GLN A 16 6.96 2.59 7.09
CA GLN A 16 5.79 1.75 7.30
C GLN A 16 4.96 2.18 8.52
N ILE A 17 5.60 2.67 9.58
CA ILE A 17 4.91 3.16 10.78
C ILE A 17 4.28 4.53 10.50
N LEU A 18 4.95 5.39 9.73
CA LEU A 18 4.46 6.73 9.43
C LEU A 18 3.37 6.75 8.35
N ALA A 19 3.37 5.80 7.41
CA ALA A 19 2.40 5.81 6.31
C ALA A 19 0.92 5.74 6.77
N PRO A 20 0.54 4.91 7.76
CA PRO A 20 -0.83 4.88 8.29
C PRO A 20 -1.27 6.16 9.02
N VAL A 21 -0.33 6.99 9.49
CA VAL A 21 -0.65 8.25 10.21
C VAL A 21 -1.35 9.26 9.30
N PHE A 22 -1.14 9.16 7.98
CA PHE A 22 -1.77 10.00 6.98
C PHE A 22 -2.73 9.14 6.14
N PRO A 23 -4.02 9.07 6.48
CA PRO A 23 -5.00 8.31 5.70
C PRO A 23 -4.96 8.71 4.22
N GLY A 24 -4.86 7.71 3.34
CA GLY A 24 -4.68 7.93 1.89
C GLY A 24 -3.22 8.04 1.44
N ALA A 25 -2.25 8.18 2.35
CA ALA A 25 -0.84 7.97 2.02
C ALA A 25 -0.64 6.51 1.56
N SER A 26 0.01 6.35 0.41
CA SER A 26 0.25 5.02 -0.15
C SER A 26 1.38 4.36 0.65
N ARG A 27 1.05 3.36 1.47
CA ARG A 27 2.07 2.58 2.19
C ARG A 27 3.15 2.04 1.26
N SER A 28 2.76 1.44 0.12
CA SER A 28 3.70 0.96 -0.89
C SER A 28 4.53 2.09 -1.51
N GLY A 29 3.92 3.24 -1.83
CA GLY A 29 4.65 4.40 -2.34
C GLY A 29 5.69 4.91 -1.33
N CYS A 30 5.28 5.16 -0.09
CA CYS A 30 6.15 5.64 0.98
C CYS A 30 7.36 4.71 1.20
N THR A 31 7.14 3.40 1.25
CA THR A 31 8.25 2.45 1.47
C THR A 31 9.16 2.29 0.26
N ILE A 32 8.62 2.30 -0.96
CA ILE A 32 9.43 2.24 -2.19
C ILE A 32 10.32 3.49 -2.29
N PHE A 33 9.75 4.68 -2.09
CA PHE A 33 10.53 5.92 -2.13
C PHE A 33 11.56 5.98 -1.00
N ALA A 34 11.21 5.55 0.22
CA ALA A 34 12.15 5.46 1.33
C ALA A 34 13.33 4.53 0.99
N ALA A 35 13.06 3.35 0.42
CA ALA A 35 14.11 2.43 0.00
C ALA A 35 15.03 3.05 -1.06
N MET A 36 14.45 3.72 -2.05
CA MET A 36 15.21 4.38 -3.11
C MET A 36 16.07 5.53 -2.58
N LEU A 37 15.52 6.36 -1.67
CA LEU A 37 16.24 7.46 -1.01
C LEU A 37 17.36 6.94 -0.09
N ALA A 38 17.17 5.78 0.54
CA ALA A 38 18.17 5.14 1.39
C ALA A 38 19.27 4.37 0.62
N GLY A 39 19.23 4.37 -0.72
CA GLY A 39 20.30 3.86 -1.60
C GLY A 39 19.91 2.69 -2.52
N LEU A 40 18.69 2.16 -2.43
CA LEU A 40 18.20 1.08 -3.30
C LEU A 40 17.67 1.64 -4.63
N THR A 41 18.58 2.12 -5.48
CA THR A 41 18.24 2.89 -6.68
C THR A 41 17.54 2.09 -7.79
N LEU A 42 17.61 0.75 -7.77
CA LEU A 42 16.87 -0.10 -8.71
C LEU A 42 15.40 -0.20 -8.28
N ARG A 43 14.52 0.41 -9.07
CA ARG A 43 13.06 0.43 -8.81
C ARG A 43 12.45 -0.96 -8.62
N PRO A 44 12.79 -1.99 -9.42
CA PRO A 44 12.26 -3.32 -9.19
C PRO A 44 12.66 -3.90 -7.83
N ALA A 45 13.94 -3.77 -7.45
CA ALA A 45 14.45 -4.24 -6.16
C ALA A 45 13.80 -3.50 -4.97
N ALA A 46 13.64 -2.18 -5.08
CA ALA A 46 12.94 -1.38 -4.06
C ALA A 46 11.46 -1.78 -3.93
N THR A 47 10.79 -2.06 -5.04
CA THR A 47 9.39 -2.50 -5.07
C THR A 47 9.22 -3.88 -4.46
N GLU A 48 10.08 -4.82 -4.83
CA GLU A 48 10.06 -6.19 -4.31
C GLU A 48 10.31 -6.20 -2.79
N PHE A 49 11.35 -5.49 -2.33
CA PHE A 49 11.64 -5.38 -0.89
C PHE A 49 10.46 -4.76 -0.12
N ALA A 50 9.91 -3.65 -0.61
CA ALA A 50 8.75 -2.99 0.01
C ALA A 50 7.51 -3.90 0.08
N PHE A 51 7.31 -4.76 -0.91
CA PHE A 51 6.21 -5.72 -0.94
C PHE A 51 6.43 -6.90 0.00
N LEU A 52 7.64 -7.46 0.04
CA LEU A 52 8.00 -8.54 0.96
C LEU A 52 7.82 -8.12 2.41
N VAL A 53 8.34 -6.95 2.81
CA VAL A 53 8.15 -6.39 4.17
C VAL A 53 6.67 -6.01 4.41
N GLY A 54 5.94 -5.72 3.34
CA GLY A 54 4.51 -5.44 3.38
C GLY A 54 3.62 -6.61 3.78
N ILE A 55 4.06 -7.85 3.52
CA ILE A 55 3.29 -9.06 3.83
C ILE A 55 3.08 -9.18 5.35
N PRO A 56 4.12 -9.32 6.19
CA PRO A 56 3.92 -9.53 7.63
C PRO A 56 3.23 -8.34 8.30
N THR A 57 3.47 -7.12 7.83
CA THR A 57 2.88 -5.92 8.42
C THR A 57 1.39 -5.77 8.12
N MET A 58 0.96 -6.03 6.88
CA MET A 58 -0.47 -6.03 6.57
C MET A 58 -1.20 -7.21 7.21
N PHE A 59 -0.58 -8.39 7.29
CA PHE A 59 -1.17 -9.51 8.00
C PHE A 59 -1.38 -9.18 9.48
N ALA A 60 -0.39 -8.57 10.14
CA ALA A 60 -0.52 -8.11 11.53
C ALA A 60 -1.60 -7.04 11.68
N ALA A 61 -1.63 -6.03 10.79
CA ALA A 61 -2.64 -4.97 10.84
C ALA A 61 -4.07 -5.50 10.63
N THR A 62 -4.29 -6.34 9.61
CA THR A 62 -5.60 -6.97 9.34
C THR A 62 -6.02 -7.87 10.50
N GLY A 63 -5.10 -8.67 11.05
CA GLY A 63 -5.38 -9.52 12.21
C GLY A 63 -5.78 -8.70 13.44
N TYR A 64 -5.07 -7.60 13.70
CA TYR A 64 -5.39 -6.68 14.80
C TYR A 64 -6.76 -6.02 14.63
N GLU A 65 -7.09 -5.56 13.43
CA GLU A 65 -8.42 -5.00 13.15
C GLU A 65 -9.51 -6.05 13.31
N LEU A 66 -9.32 -7.29 12.84
CA LEU A 66 -10.28 -8.38 13.01
C LEU A 66 -10.55 -8.68 14.49
N LEU A 67 -9.52 -8.64 15.34
CA LEU A 67 -9.67 -8.81 16.79
C LEU A 67 -10.49 -7.68 17.43
N LYS A 68 -10.40 -6.44 16.93
CA LYS A 68 -11.21 -5.31 17.45
C LYS A 68 -12.69 -5.42 17.11
N VAL A 69 -13.03 -6.04 15.97
CA VAL A 69 -14.44 -6.22 15.56
C VAL A 69 -15.06 -7.48 16.18
N ARG A 70 -14.23 -8.39 16.71
CA ARG A 70 -14.67 -9.62 17.39
C ARG A 70 -15.62 -9.29 18.55
N GLY A 71 -16.91 -9.58 18.37
CA GLY A 71 -17.97 -9.33 19.35
C GLY A 71 -18.94 -8.19 18.99
N ARG A 72 -18.68 -7.42 17.92
CA ARG A 72 -19.61 -6.43 17.34
C ARG A 72 -20.40 -6.98 16.13
N SER A 73 -20.28 -8.28 15.86
CA SER A 73 -20.67 -8.99 14.64
C SER A 73 -22.17 -9.27 14.46
N ALA A 74 -23.05 -8.63 15.24
CA ALA A 74 -24.48 -8.84 15.08
C ALA A 74 -24.97 -8.19 13.76
N GLY A 75 -25.09 -9.00 12.71
CA GLY A 75 -25.57 -8.59 11.39
C GLY A 75 -24.52 -8.48 10.28
N GLU A 76 -23.31 -9.03 10.45
CA GLU A 76 -22.28 -9.00 9.40
C GLU A 76 -22.58 -9.96 8.23
N ASP A 77 -22.53 -9.43 7.00
CA ASP A 77 -22.70 -10.21 5.78
C ASP A 77 -21.41 -10.98 5.45
N TRP A 78 -21.29 -12.16 6.05
CA TRP A 78 -20.17 -13.08 5.83
C TRP A 78 -20.03 -13.53 4.38
N GLN A 79 -21.13 -13.57 3.62
CA GLN A 79 -21.10 -13.96 2.21
C GLN A 79 -20.42 -12.87 1.38
N ALA A 80 -20.80 -11.60 1.57
CA ALA A 80 -20.15 -10.48 0.91
C ALA A 80 -18.66 -10.38 1.29
N LEU A 81 -18.32 -10.62 2.56
CA LEU A 81 -16.93 -10.61 3.03
C LEU A 81 -16.09 -11.69 2.33
N ILE A 82 -16.57 -12.93 2.23
CA ILE A 82 -15.86 -14.03 1.58
C ILE A 82 -15.67 -13.75 0.09
N ILE A 83 -16.70 -13.26 -0.59
CA ILE A 83 -16.61 -12.90 -2.02
C ILE A 83 -15.60 -11.76 -2.21
N GLY A 84 -15.69 -10.71 -1.41
CA GLY A 84 -14.75 -9.58 -1.45
C GLY A 84 -13.31 -10.00 -1.18
N PHE A 85 -13.09 -10.91 -0.23
CA PHE A 85 -11.79 -11.48 0.05
C PHE A 85 -11.24 -12.28 -1.13
N ALA A 86 -12.04 -13.20 -1.69
CA ALA A 86 -11.62 -14.03 -2.82
C ALA A 86 -11.28 -13.21 -4.06
N VAL A 87 -12.13 -12.23 -4.41
CA VAL A 87 -11.89 -11.32 -5.54
C VAL A 87 -10.63 -10.48 -5.29
N SER A 88 -10.50 -9.89 -4.10
CA SER A 88 -9.34 -9.06 -3.75
C SER A 88 -8.04 -9.86 -3.79
N LEU A 89 -8.06 -11.12 -3.34
CA LEU A 89 -6.90 -12.01 -3.40
C LEU A 89 -6.44 -12.21 -4.85
N VAL A 90 -7.34 -12.60 -5.74
CA VAL A 90 -7.01 -12.85 -7.16
C VAL A 90 -6.51 -11.57 -7.84
N VAL A 91 -7.23 -10.46 -7.66
CA VAL A 91 -6.87 -9.16 -8.26
C VAL A 91 -5.53 -8.66 -7.72
N ALA A 92 -5.27 -8.79 -6.41
CA ALA A 92 -4.01 -8.37 -5.82
C ALA A 92 -2.81 -9.15 -6.37
N PHE A 93 -2.94 -10.48 -6.54
CA PHE A 93 -1.88 -11.29 -7.16
C PHE A 93 -1.56 -10.84 -8.59
N ILE A 94 -2.61 -10.62 -9.40
CA ILE A 94 -2.46 -10.14 -10.79
C ILE A 94 -1.81 -8.75 -10.80
N ALA A 95 -2.29 -7.83 -9.96
CA ALA A 95 -1.82 -6.46 -9.88
C ALA A 95 -0.36 -6.37 -9.42
N VAL A 96 0.04 -7.13 -8.41
CA VAL A 96 1.44 -7.18 -7.94
C VAL A 96 2.37 -7.69 -9.03
N LYS A 97 2.00 -8.81 -9.69
CA LYS A 97 2.79 -9.37 -10.79
C LYS A 97 2.92 -8.39 -11.95
N TRP A 98 1.83 -7.72 -12.31
CA TRP A 98 1.83 -6.69 -13.34
C TRP A 98 2.71 -5.50 -12.95
N LEU A 99 2.57 -4.99 -11.72
CA LEU A 99 3.33 -3.84 -11.26
C LEU A 99 4.83 -4.12 -11.23
N LEU A 100 5.26 -5.29 -10.72
CA LEU A 100 6.67 -5.68 -10.71
C LEU A 100 7.27 -5.72 -12.13
N ARG A 101 6.48 -6.09 -13.15
CA ARG A 101 6.90 -5.99 -14.55
C ARG A 101 6.90 -4.54 -15.06
N TYR A 102 5.87 -3.77 -14.73
CA TYR A 102 5.74 -2.38 -15.16
C TYR A 102 6.93 -1.52 -14.69
N VAL A 103 7.34 -1.66 -13.43
CA VAL A 103 8.44 -0.85 -12.85
C VAL A 103 9.83 -1.18 -13.39
N GLN A 104 9.98 -2.24 -14.19
CA GLN A 104 11.23 -2.57 -14.87
C GLN A 104 11.52 -1.61 -16.02
N SER A 105 10.49 -1.17 -16.73
CA SER A 105 10.61 -0.30 -17.91
C SER A 105 10.01 1.09 -17.72
N HIS A 106 9.21 1.30 -16.67
CA HIS A 106 8.48 2.56 -16.46
C HIS A 106 8.85 3.24 -15.13
N ARG A 107 8.60 4.55 -15.08
CA ARG A 107 8.74 5.38 -13.88
C ARG A 107 7.42 5.46 -13.12
N PHE A 108 7.49 5.81 -11.83
CA PHE A 108 6.29 6.03 -11.00
C PHE A 108 5.52 7.32 -11.30
N THR A 109 5.98 8.13 -12.27
CA THR A 109 5.41 9.44 -12.61
C THR A 109 3.91 9.38 -12.94
N ILE A 110 3.46 8.33 -13.63
CA ILE A 110 2.03 8.15 -13.94
C ILE A 110 1.21 7.95 -12.66
N PHE A 111 1.72 7.17 -11.70
CA PHE A 111 1.05 6.99 -10.40
C PHE A 111 1.02 8.27 -9.57
N ALA A 112 2.05 9.12 -9.67
CA ALA A 112 2.07 10.42 -9.01
C ALA A 112 0.97 11.34 -9.55
N TRP A 113 0.85 11.46 -10.88
CA TRP A 113 -0.22 12.24 -11.50
C TRP A 113 -1.61 11.70 -11.17
N TYR A 114 -1.79 10.37 -11.25
CA TYR A 114 -3.03 9.72 -10.83
C TYR A 114 -3.44 10.12 -9.40
N ARG A 115 -2.48 10.11 -8.45
CA ARG A 115 -2.75 10.48 -7.05
C ARG A 115 -3.05 11.97 -6.88
N ILE A 116 -2.39 12.85 -7.62
CA ILE A 116 -2.67 14.30 -7.58
C ILE A 116 -4.10 14.55 -8.07
N VAL A 117 -4.47 14.00 -9.23
CA VAL A 117 -5.81 14.17 -9.80
C VAL A 117 -6.87 13.60 -8.85
N LEU A 118 -6.69 12.36 -8.37
CA LEU A 118 -7.62 11.75 -7.43
C LEU A 118 -7.74 12.57 -6.14
N GLY A 119 -6.61 13.04 -5.59
CA GLY A 119 -6.59 13.90 -4.40
C GLY A 119 -7.34 15.21 -4.62
N SER A 120 -7.14 15.87 -5.76
CA SER A 120 -7.88 17.09 -6.13
C SER A 120 -9.38 16.84 -6.26
N ILE A 121 -9.79 15.71 -6.85
CA ILE A 121 -11.21 15.33 -6.95
C ILE A 121 -11.81 15.11 -5.56
N LEU A 122 -11.12 14.36 -4.69
CA LEU A 122 -11.59 14.11 -3.32
C LEU A 122 -11.71 15.41 -2.52
N LEU A 123 -10.74 16.33 -2.66
CA LEU A 123 -10.81 17.65 -2.03
C LEU A 123 -12.00 18.47 -2.56
N ALA A 124 -12.24 18.46 -3.87
CA ALA A 124 -13.39 19.15 -4.46
C ALA A 124 -14.72 18.61 -3.92
N LEU A 125 -14.87 17.28 -3.85
CA LEU A 125 -16.07 16.62 -3.30
C LEU A 125 -16.25 16.90 -1.81
N LEU A 126 -15.16 16.96 -1.04
CA LEU A 126 -15.19 17.35 0.37
C LEU A 126 -15.67 18.80 0.54
N MET A 127 -15.15 19.73 -0.26
CA MET A 127 -15.56 21.15 -0.25
C MET A 127 -17.04 21.34 -0.63
N GLN A 128 -17.59 20.44 -1.45
CA GLN A 128 -19.01 20.43 -1.83
C GLN A 128 -19.92 19.76 -0.78
N GLY A 129 -19.36 19.17 0.28
CA GLY A 129 -20.11 18.43 1.30
C GLY A 129 -20.62 17.05 0.83
N ALA A 130 -20.15 16.57 -0.33
CA ALA A 130 -20.51 15.25 -0.87
C ALA A 130 -19.75 14.11 -0.17
N LEU A 131 -18.58 14.40 0.39
CA LEU A 131 -17.82 13.52 1.29
C LEU A 131 -17.91 14.09 2.71
N ARG A 132 -18.07 13.22 3.71
CA ARG A 132 -18.07 13.56 5.15
C ARG A 132 -16.79 13.08 5.80
#